data_AF-A0A139K1W7-F1
#
_entry.id   AF-A0A139K1W7-F1
#
_cell.length_a   1.000
_cell.length_b   1.000
_cell.length_c   1.000
_cell.angle_alpha   90.00
_cell.angle_beta   90.00
_cell.angle_gamma   90.00
#
_symmetry.space_group_name_H-M   'P 1'
#
loop_
_entity.id
_entity.type
_entity.pdbx_description
1 polymer ?
#
loop_
_entity_poly.entity_id
_entity_poly.type
_entity_poly.pdbx_seq_one_letter_code
_entity_poly.pdbx_strand_id
1 'polypeptide(L)'
;MQDCARYVEEMTRLRREIHRRPEEGWTEFETQWKVFRALEALGWTIRMGLDVIRPEAVMGRNAELVEKAMVRAAEHGVPESFLKATGGYTGLTANFDTGREGPVTGFRFDMDCVLVEELHDASHLPAAEGFDSEIPGHMHACGHDAHTATGVTLAHWITDHKDELKGRFRLIFQPAEEGTRGAAPMAAAGVVDDLNWFFGAHVGCNCRIGEASVVKKGFLATTKIDIEFTGVPSHAGSDPEKGRSALMAAAAAAVMMQGIPRHGEGDTRIAVGRLVAGEGRNVTPVHAFMQCETRGSTQEINEYMFESVRRIVEGCAASYGVECRVTKAGEATNFEATPAACDLAVEACAEVFERDHVASLETAGGSEDCSILARRAIEHGAEATFLFYGCNHHGHHRADFEIQDTQSLPAALAVLSGICRRTNGL
;
A
#
# COMPACT_ATOMS: atom_id res chain seq x y z
N MET A 1 21.53 8.02 -16.38
CA MET A 1 21.18 6.63 -16.75
C MET A 1 22.37 5.68 -16.88
N GLN A 2 23.52 6.06 -17.48
CA GLN A 2 24.65 5.13 -17.67
C GLN A 2 25.17 4.45 -16.39
N ASP A 3 25.19 5.16 -15.26
CA ASP A 3 25.58 4.60 -13.95
C ASP A 3 24.60 3.52 -13.43
N CYS A 4 23.32 3.62 -13.79
CA CYS A 4 22.28 2.68 -13.36
C CYS A 4 22.22 1.41 -14.23
N ALA A 5 22.85 1.42 -15.41
CA ALA A 5 22.73 0.34 -16.40
C ALA A 5 23.26 -1.01 -15.89
N ARG A 6 24.23 -1.01 -14.97
CA ARG A 6 24.80 -2.24 -14.39
C ARG A 6 23.86 -2.97 -13.43
N TYR A 7 22.82 -2.30 -12.93
CA TYR A 7 21.87 -2.89 -11.98
C TYR A 7 20.58 -3.41 -12.65
N VAL A 8 20.42 -3.19 -13.97
CA VAL A 8 19.18 -3.53 -14.69
C VAL A 8 18.88 -5.03 -14.61
N GLU A 9 19.89 -5.87 -14.75
CA GLU A 9 19.73 -7.32 -14.71
C GLU A 9 19.23 -7.78 -13.33
N GLU A 10 19.82 -7.29 -12.24
CA GLU A 10 19.44 -7.71 -10.89
C GLU A 10 18.05 -7.22 -10.48
N MET A 11 17.69 -5.97 -10.80
CA MET A 11 16.37 -5.41 -10.46
C MET A 11 15.27 -6.10 -11.26
N THR A 12 15.53 -6.39 -12.54
CA THR A 12 14.57 -7.08 -13.41
C THR A 12 14.37 -8.51 -12.95
N ARG A 13 15.46 -9.23 -12.61
CA ARG A 13 15.38 -10.58 -12.07
C ARG A 13 14.58 -10.60 -10.76
N LEU A 14 14.91 -9.73 -9.80
CA LEU A 14 14.22 -9.69 -8.51
C LEU A 14 12.73 -9.35 -8.67
N ARG A 15 12.40 -8.34 -9.50
CA ARG A 15 11.02 -8.01 -9.82
C ARG A 15 10.26 -9.23 -10.31
N ARG A 16 10.77 -9.94 -11.33
CA ARG A 16 10.11 -11.10 -11.93
C ARG A 16 10.02 -12.31 -10.99
N GLU A 17 10.95 -12.45 -10.06
CA GLU A 17 10.85 -13.45 -8.97
C GLU A 17 9.74 -13.13 -7.97
N ILE A 18 9.50 -11.84 -7.68
CA ILE A 18 8.40 -11.39 -6.83
C ILE A 18 7.07 -11.49 -7.61
N HIS A 19 7.04 -11.05 -8.87
CA HIS A 19 5.85 -11.05 -9.71
C HIS A 19 5.21 -12.43 -9.85
N ARG A 20 6.02 -13.49 -10.03
CA ARG A 20 5.54 -14.88 -10.14
C ARG A 20 4.86 -15.39 -8.87
N ARG A 21 5.20 -14.83 -7.71
CA ARG A 21 4.72 -15.31 -6.40
C ARG A 21 4.14 -14.15 -5.60
N PRO A 22 3.05 -13.54 -6.10
CA PRO A 22 2.44 -12.40 -5.45
C PRO A 22 1.79 -12.82 -4.13
N GLU A 23 1.86 -11.93 -3.14
CA GLU A 23 1.36 -12.17 -1.78
C GLU A 23 0.47 -10.98 -1.36
N GLU A 24 -0.76 -11.26 -0.93
CA GLU A 24 -1.68 -10.21 -0.48
C GLU A 24 -1.21 -9.57 0.84
N GLY A 25 -1.73 -8.38 1.14
CA GLY A 25 -1.38 -7.63 2.35
C GLY A 25 -1.40 -8.47 3.63
N TRP A 26 -0.32 -8.36 4.42
CA TRP A 26 -0.01 -9.13 5.63
C TRP A 26 0.49 -10.57 5.42
N THR A 27 0.64 -11.02 4.17
CA THR A 27 1.05 -12.39 3.82
C THR A 27 2.38 -12.50 3.07
N GLU A 28 3.10 -11.38 2.94
CA GLU A 28 4.29 -11.14 2.11
C GLU A 28 5.60 -11.80 2.64
N PHE A 29 5.52 -12.99 3.20
CA PHE A 29 6.66 -13.65 3.86
C PHE A 29 7.75 -14.09 2.88
N GLU A 30 7.38 -14.60 1.70
CA GLU A 30 8.35 -14.99 0.67
C GLU A 30 9.04 -13.76 0.07
N THR A 31 8.30 -12.69 -0.17
CA THR A 31 8.80 -11.40 -0.68
C THR A 31 9.72 -10.75 0.33
N GLN A 32 9.30 -10.66 1.59
CA GLN A 32 10.13 -10.13 2.67
C GLN A 32 11.43 -10.91 2.84
N TRP A 33 11.40 -12.24 2.69
CA TRP A 33 12.61 -13.06 2.77
C TRP A 33 13.60 -12.75 1.64
N LYS A 34 13.11 -12.56 0.40
CA LYS A 34 13.96 -12.14 -0.73
C LYS A 34 14.62 -10.78 -0.45
N VAL A 35 13.83 -9.82 0.02
CA VAL A 35 14.32 -8.47 0.41
C VAL A 35 15.35 -8.56 1.53
N PHE A 36 15.05 -9.29 2.61
CA PHE A 36 15.94 -9.47 3.75
C PHE A 36 17.29 -10.00 3.31
N ARG A 37 17.31 -11.09 2.53
CA ARG A 37 18.56 -11.70 2.05
C ARG A 37 19.40 -10.75 1.20
N ALA A 38 18.75 -10.00 0.31
CA ALA A 38 19.46 -9.07 -0.56
C ALA A 38 20.10 -7.94 0.25
N LEU A 39 19.37 -7.38 1.22
CA LEU A 39 19.86 -6.29 2.07
C LEU A 39 20.93 -6.77 3.08
N GLU A 40 20.76 -7.98 3.63
CA GLU A 40 21.74 -8.60 4.54
C GLU A 40 23.08 -8.83 3.82
N ALA A 41 23.03 -9.30 2.57
CA ALA A 41 24.23 -9.50 1.75
C ALA A 41 24.98 -8.18 1.46
N LEU A 42 24.28 -7.05 1.46
CA LEU A 42 24.85 -5.71 1.31
C LEU A 42 25.35 -5.11 2.64
N GLY A 43 25.17 -5.81 3.77
CA GLY A 43 25.61 -5.36 5.09
C GLY A 43 24.70 -4.32 5.74
N TRP A 44 23.43 -4.23 5.32
CA TRP A 44 22.45 -3.32 5.92
C TRP A 44 21.96 -3.83 7.28
N THR A 45 21.68 -2.91 8.20
CA THR A 45 21.08 -3.25 9.50
C THR A 45 19.57 -3.32 9.39
N ILE A 46 19.00 -4.52 9.50
CA ILE A 46 17.58 -4.78 9.26
C ILE A 46 16.81 -4.92 10.58
N ARG A 47 15.63 -4.30 10.65
CA ARG A 47 14.59 -4.54 11.66
C ARG A 47 13.32 -5.01 10.96
N MET A 48 12.57 -5.95 11.52
CA MET A 48 11.41 -6.53 10.83
C MET A 48 10.32 -7.01 11.79
N GLY A 49 9.13 -7.26 11.24
CA GLY A 49 7.98 -7.73 12.00
C GLY A 49 7.63 -6.81 13.16
N LEU A 50 7.53 -7.35 14.38
CA LEU A 50 7.16 -6.59 15.57
C LEU A 50 8.13 -5.45 15.94
N ASP A 51 9.35 -5.42 15.40
CA ASP A 51 10.27 -4.30 15.60
C ASP A 51 9.85 -3.03 14.82
N VAL A 52 9.03 -3.20 13.77
CA VAL A 52 8.63 -2.12 12.85
C VAL A 52 7.12 -2.05 12.65
N ILE A 53 6.35 -2.95 13.26
CA ILE A 53 4.89 -3.00 13.21
C ILE A 53 4.34 -2.92 14.62
N ARG A 54 3.50 -1.91 14.89
CA ARG A 54 2.75 -1.78 16.14
C ARG A 54 1.43 -2.57 16.07
N PRO A 55 1.27 -3.71 16.78
CA PRO A 55 0.09 -4.56 16.62
C PRO A 55 -1.24 -3.88 16.90
N GLU A 56 -1.27 -2.93 17.85
CA GLU A 56 -2.47 -2.22 18.27
C GLU A 56 -3.03 -1.29 17.17
N ALA A 57 -2.22 -0.95 16.18
CA ALA A 57 -2.59 -0.12 15.03
C ALA A 57 -2.83 -0.93 13.75
N VAL A 58 -2.75 -2.27 13.81
CA VAL A 58 -2.98 -3.14 12.65
C VAL A 58 -4.46 -3.25 12.36
N MET A 59 -4.83 -3.03 11.10
CA MET A 59 -6.21 -3.09 10.60
C MET A 59 -6.33 -4.10 9.45
N GLY A 60 -7.54 -4.66 9.28
CA GLY A 60 -7.89 -5.52 8.13
C GLY A 60 -7.00 -6.76 7.98
N ARG A 61 -6.42 -7.26 9.07
CA ARG A 61 -5.55 -8.45 9.09
C ARG A 61 -6.35 -9.69 9.46
N ASN A 62 -6.17 -10.77 8.71
CA ASN A 62 -6.76 -12.07 8.99
C ASN A 62 -5.70 -13.06 9.50
N ALA A 63 -5.86 -13.55 10.73
CA ALA A 63 -4.88 -14.44 11.36
C ALA A 63 -4.78 -15.81 10.67
N GLU A 64 -5.88 -16.35 10.15
CA GLU A 64 -5.89 -17.64 9.45
C GLU A 64 -5.17 -17.55 8.10
N LEU A 65 -5.35 -16.44 7.36
CA LEU A 65 -4.61 -16.19 6.12
C LEU A 65 -3.11 -16.07 6.38
N VAL A 66 -2.73 -15.37 7.45
CA VAL A 66 -1.32 -15.25 7.85
C VAL A 66 -0.72 -16.62 8.19
N GLU A 67 -1.41 -17.44 8.98
CA GLU A 67 -0.92 -18.79 9.33
C GLU A 67 -0.71 -19.65 8.08
N LYS A 68 -1.68 -19.65 7.16
CA LYS A 68 -1.57 -20.35 5.87
C LYS A 68 -0.40 -19.82 5.04
N ALA A 69 -0.19 -18.51 5.02
CA ALA A 69 0.92 -17.89 4.30
C ALA A 69 2.29 -18.24 4.89
N MET A 70 2.41 -18.34 6.22
CA MET A 70 3.65 -18.79 6.87
C MET A 70 3.96 -20.25 6.53
N VAL A 71 2.95 -21.12 6.49
CA VAL A 71 3.12 -22.52 6.05
C VAL A 71 3.59 -22.58 4.60
N ARG A 72 2.90 -21.87 3.70
CA ARG A 72 3.29 -21.75 2.28
C ARG A 72 4.73 -21.26 2.13
N ALA A 73 5.11 -20.22 2.85
CA ALA A 73 6.46 -19.66 2.79
C ALA A 73 7.52 -20.67 3.26
N ALA A 74 7.25 -21.44 4.32
CA ALA A 74 8.15 -22.49 4.77
C ALA A 74 8.32 -23.60 3.73
N GLU A 75 7.24 -24.02 3.07
CA GLU A 75 7.26 -25.00 1.96
C GLU A 75 8.08 -24.51 0.76
N HIS A 76 8.17 -23.19 0.56
CA HIS A 76 9.00 -22.56 -0.48
C HIS A 76 10.40 -22.13 0.00
N GLY A 77 10.86 -22.68 1.12
CA GLY A 77 12.25 -22.54 1.55
C GLY A 77 12.57 -21.25 2.33
N VAL A 78 11.55 -20.52 2.81
CA VAL A 78 11.77 -19.50 3.83
C VAL A 78 12.12 -20.20 5.16
N PRO A 79 13.26 -19.89 5.80
CA PRO A 79 13.65 -20.57 7.03
C PRO A 79 12.64 -20.37 8.16
N GLU A 80 12.32 -21.44 8.89
CA GLU A 80 11.39 -21.38 10.03
C GLU A 80 11.87 -20.39 11.12
N SER A 81 13.19 -20.25 11.29
CA SER A 81 13.79 -19.27 12.20
C SER A 81 13.48 -17.82 11.78
N PHE A 82 13.47 -17.55 10.47
CA PHE A 82 13.11 -16.25 9.92
C PHE A 82 11.63 -15.97 10.15
N LEU A 83 10.75 -16.92 9.80
CA LEU A 83 9.31 -16.81 10.03
C LEU A 83 8.96 -16.54 11.49
N LYS A 84 9.60 -17.27 12.43
CA LYS A 84 9.43 -17.03 13.87
C LYS A 84 9.89 -15.64 14.29
N ALA A 85 11.01 -15.17 13.76
CA ALA A 85 11.53 -13.83 14.06
C ALA A 85 10.59 -12.69 13.61
N THR A 86 9.75 -12.92 12.59
CA THR A 86 8.74 -11.94 12.18
C THR A 86 7.61 -11.75 13.21
N GLY A 87 7.40 -12.72 14.11
CA GLY A 87 6.23 -12.74 14.99
C GLY A 87 4.88 -12.88 14.26
N GLY A 88 4.89 -13.29 12.99
CA GLY A 88 3.70 -13.33 12.14
C GLY A 88 3.30 -11.97 11.55
N TYR A 89 4.23 -11.01 11.53
CA TYR A 89 4.02 -9.69 10.93
C TYR A 89 5.05 -9.44 9.84
N THR A 90 4.57 -9.10 8.66
CA THR A 90 5.42 -8.64 7.56
C THR A 90 5.69 -7.14 7.68
N GLY A 91 6.69 -6.66 6.95
CA GLY A 91 7.27 -5.32 7.03
C GLY A 91 8.69 -5.35 7.56
N LEU A 92 9.58 -4.57 6.93
CA LEU A 92 10.94 -4.37 7.39
C LEU A 92 11.45 -2.94 7.15
N THR A 93 12.43 -2.54 7.94
CA THR A 93 13.26 -1.36 7.67
C THR A 93 14.71 -1.80 7.57
N ALA A 94 15.44 -1.25 6.61
CA ALA A 94 16.88 -1.45 6.48
C ALA A 94 17.59 -0.11 6.63
N ASN A 95 18.63 -0.08 7.46
CA ASN A 95 19.37 1.13 7.80
C ASN A 95 20.82 0.99 7.35
N PHE A 96 21.34 2.06 6.77
CA PHE A 96 22.74 2.19 6.36
C PHE A 96 23.33 3.48 6.90
N ASP A 97 24.51 3.40 7.51
CA ASP A 97 25.26 4.54 8.02
C ASP A 97 26.56 4.66 7.23
N THR A 98 26.81 5.83 6.61
CA THR A 98 28.04 6.03 5.85
C THR A 98 29.26 6.27 6.74
N GLY A 99 29.05 6.40 8.06
CA GLY A 99 30.07 6.73 9.05
C GLY A 99 30.44 8.21 9.10
N ARG A 100 29.70 9.07 8.37
CA ARG A 100 29.92 10.52 8.29
C ARG A 100 28.67 11.26 8.75
N GLU A 101 28.86 12.36 9.46
CA GLU A 101 27.75 13.20 9.89
C GLU A 101 26.95 13.74 8.69
N GLY A 102 25.62 13.70 8.79
CA GLY A 102 24.71 14.12 7.72
C GLY A 102 23.26 13.76 8.05
N PRO A 103 22.32 14.08 7.14
CA PRO A 103 20.90 13.85 7.38
C PRO A 103 20.53 12.37 7.33
N VAL A 104 19.35 12.05 7.87
CA VAL A 104 18.69 10.75 7.68
C VAL A 104 17.66 10.86 6.57
N THR A 105 17.89 10.13 5.47
CA THR A 105 16.97 10.12 4.32
C THR A 105 16.26 8.78 4.21
N GLY A 106 14.92 8.83 4.21
CA GLY A 106 14.04 7.68 4.14
C GLY A 106 13.40 7.50 2.77
N PHE A 107 13.32 6.26 2.29
CA PHE A 107 12.56 5.89 1.08
C PHE A 107 11.59 4.74 1.38
N ARG A 108 10.36 4.84 0.89
CA ARG A 108 9.31 3.83 1.08
C ARG A 108 9.05 3.03 -0.20
N PHE A 109 8.93 1.72 -0.04
CA PHE A 109 8.53 0.75 -1.07
C PHE A 109 7.51 -0.21 -0.45
N ASP A 110 6.34 -0.34 -1.06
CA ASP A 110 5.34 -1.35 -0.69
C ASP A 110 5.66 -2.70 -1.35
N MET A 111 5.08 -3.78 -0.82
CA MET A 111 5.44 -5.16 -1.20
C MET A 111 4.27 -6.05 -1.59
N ASP A 112 3.04 -5.69 -1.24
CA ASP A 112 1.88 -6.57 -1.41
C ASP A 112 1.29 -6.56 -2.82
N CYS A 113 0.48 -7.57 -3.11
CA CYS A 113 -0.26 -7.67 -4.37
C CYS A 113 -1.75 -7.38 -4.19
N VAL A 114 -2.49 -7.38 -5.30
CA VAL A 114 -3.96 -7.31 -5.31
C VAL A 114 -4.58 -8.67 -5.64
N LEU A 115 -5.85 -8.83 -5.24
CA LEU A 115 -6.70 -9.98 -5.55
C LEU A 115 -7.29 -9.87 -6.97
N VAL A 116 -6.43 -9.99 -7.97
CA VAL A 116 -6.76 -9.95 -9.40
C VAL A 116 -6.18 -11.19 -10.07
N GLU A 117 -7.00 -11.89 -10.85
CA GLU A 117 -6.55 -12.96 -11.73
C GLU A 117 -5.72 -12.36 -12.88
N GLU A 118 -4.48 -12.80 -13.03
CA GLU A 118 -3.60 -12.34 -14.11
C GLU A 118 -3.99 -12.94 -15.47
N LEU A 119 -3.75 -12.19 -16.54
CA LEU A 119 -3.96 -12.67 -17.91
C LEU A 119 -2.80 -13.60 -18.35
N HIS A 120 -3.08 -14.90 -18.46
CA HIS A 120 -2.06 -15.92 -18.78
C HIS A 120 -1.85 -16.18 -20.28
N ASP A 121 -2.14 -15.21 -21.16
CA ASP A 121 -1.97 -15.38 -22.61
C ASP A 121 -0.83 -14.52 -23.17
N ALA A 122 -0.28 -14.92 -24.33
CA ALA A 122 0.91 -14.31 -24.91
C ALA A 122 0.76 -12.83 -25.35
N SER A 123 -0.44 -12.25 -25.26
CA SER A 123 -0.62 -10.79 -25.43
C SER A 123 -0.20 -9.99 -24.21
N HIS A 124 -0.05 -10.64 -23.05
CA HIS A 124 0.40 -10.06 -21.80
C HIS A 124 1.91 -10.29 -21.62
N LEU A 125 2.68 -9.21 -21.38
CA LEU A 125 4.16 -9.30 -21.33
C LEU A 125 4.69 -10.32 -20.30
N PRO A 126 4.22 -10.36 -19.04
CA PRO A 126 4.61 -11.41 -18.08
C PRO A 126 4.43 -12.84 -18.59
N ALA A 127 3.28 -13.14 -19.21
CA ALA A 127 3.00 -14.46 -19.75
C ALA A 127 3.88 -14.79 -20.96
N ALA A 128 4.10 -13.81 -21.85
CA ALA A 128 4.98 -13.96 -23.01
C ALA A 128 6.45 -14.22 -22.62
N GLU A 129 6.89 -13.66 -21.49
CA GLU A 129 8.24 -13.81 -20.97
C GLU A 129 8.37 -14.88 -19.86
N GLY A 130 7.29 -15.57 -19.52
CA GLY A 130 7.27 -16.71 -18.59
C GLY A 130 7.48 -16.32 -17.12
N PHE A 131 6.94 -15.18 -16.70
CA PHE A 131 6.98 -14.70 -15.32
C PHE A 131 5.64 -14.20 -14.76
N ASP A 132 4.53 -14.48 -15.44
CA ASP A 132 3.18 -14.32 -14.90
C ASP A 132 2.99 -15.11 -13.59
N SER A 133 2.00 -14.69 -12.80
CA SER A 133 1.69 -15.23 -11.49
C SER A 133 1.44 -16.73 -11.51
N GLU A 134 2.08 -17.44 -10.57
CA GLU A 134 1.82 -18.86 -10.29
C GLU A 134 0.70 -19.04 -9.26
N ILE A 135 0.14 -17.94 -8.73
CA ILE A 135 -0.82 -17.93 -7.63
C ILE A 135 -2.19 -17.47 -8.16
N PRO A 136 -3.15 -18.39 -8.33
CA PRO A 136 -4.48 -18.05 -8.83
C PRO A 136 -5.15 -16.93 -8.01
N GLY A 137 -5.75 -15.98 -8.72
CA GLY A 137 -6.45 -14.83 -8.17
C GLY A 137 -5.56 -13.74 -7.60
N HIS A 138 -4.23 -13.83 -7.75
CA HIS A 138 -3.28 -12.86 -7.20
C HIS A 138 -2.33 -12.36 -8.29
N MET A 139 -2.10 -11.05 -8.31
CA MET A 139 -1.23 -10.39 -9.28
C MET A 139 -0.66 -9.09 -8.68
N HIS A 140 0.59 -8.76 -9.00
CA HIS A 140 1.13 -7.41 -8.74
C HIS A 140 0.60 -6.39 -9.76
N ALA A 141 -0.72 -6.21 -9.81
CA ALA A 141 -1.40 -5.32 -10.77
C ALA A 141 -1.36 -3.82 -10.37
N CYS A 142 -0.54 -3.45 -9.37
CA CYS A 142 -0.26 -2.08 -8.94
C CYS A 142 1.27 -1.76 -9.00
N GLY A 143 2.11 -2.75 -9.34
CA GLY A 143 3.56 -2.54 -9.52
C GLY A 143 4.42 -2.60 -8.26
N HIS A 144 3.91 -3.11 -7.14
CA HIS A 144 4.67 -3.19 -5.88
C HIS A 144 5.90 -4.12 -5.95
N ASP A 145 5.88 -5.10 -6.88
CA ASP A 145 7.06 -5.88 -7.26
C ASP A 145 8.18 -5.00 -7.83
N ALA A 146 7.83 -4.02 -8.68
CA ALA A 146 8.78 -3.05 -9.22
C ALA A 146 9.27 -2.07 -8.16
N HIS A 147 8.40 -1.65 -7.23
CA HIS A 147 8.77 -0.79 -6.11
C HIS A 147 9.79 -1.49 -5.22
N THR A 148 9.47 -2.73 -4.80
CA THR A 148 10.35 -3.56 -3.99
C THR A 148 11.71 -3.80 -4.65
N ALA A 149 11.71 -4.18 -5.93
CA ALA A 149 12.96 -4.42 -6.66
C ALA A 149 13.81 -3.15 -6.78
N THR A 150 13.18 -2.00 -7.05
CA THR A 150 13.86 -0.70 -7.09
C THR A 150 14.47 -0.35 -5.73
N GLY A 151 13.75 -0.61 -4.63
CA GLY A 151 14.24 -0.35 -3.28
C GLY A 151 15.48 -1.18 -2.91
N VAL A 152 15.46 -2.47 -3.19
CA VAL A 152 16.64 -3.34 -2.99
C VAL A 152 17.83 -2.87 -3.82
N THR A 153 17.56 -2.44 -5.06
CA THR A 153 18.62 -1.97 -5.96
C THR A 153 19.17 -0.61 -5.55
N LEU A 154 18.33 0.28 -5.00
CA LEU A 154 18.78 1.53 -4.40
C LEU A 154 19.73 1.28 -3.23
N ALA A 155 19.46 0.25 -2.42
CA ALA A 155 20.36 -0.18 -1.35
C ALA A 155 21.75 -0.57 -1.87
N HIS A 156 21.80 -1.31 -2.98
CA HIS A 156 23.04 -1.68 -3.65
C HIS A 156 23.76 -0.44 -4.19
N TRP A 157 23.03 0.45 -4.87
CA TRP A 157 23.58 1.71 -5.38
C TRP A 157 24.19 2.57 -4.25
N ILE A 158 23.49 2.72 -3.11
CA ILE A 158 24.00 3.45 -1.94
C ILE A 158 25.28 2.80 -1.40
N THR A 159 25.32 1.46 -1.34
CA THR A 159 26.47 0.71 -0.83
C THR A 159 27.71 0.94 -1.70
N ASP A 160 27.53 0.93 -3.01
CA ASP A 160 28.60 1.17 -3.99
C ASP A 160 29.11 2.62 -3.97
N HIS A 161 28.24 3.58 -3.66
CA HIS A 161 28.56 5.01 -3.65
C HIS A 161 28.79 5.55 -2.23
N LYS A 162 28.94 4.68 -1.22
CA LYS A 162 29.08 5.09 0.19
C LYS A 162 30.20 6.10 0.43
N ASP A 163 31.24 6.09 -0.41
CA ASP A 163 32.40 6.97 -0.29
C ASP A 163 32.13 8.39 -0.81
N GLU A 164 31.04 8.58 -1.55
CA GLU A 164 30.55 9.87 -2.08
C GLU A 164 29.40 10.44 -1.23
N LEU A 165 29.00 9.72 -0.18
CA LEU A 165 27.82 10.00 0.62
C LEU A 165 28.13 10.26 2.10
N LYS A 166 27.27 11.02 2.77
CA LYS A 166 27.27 11.34 4.20
C LYS A 166 25.91 11.05 4.84
N GLY A 167 25.85 10.95 6.16
CA GLY A 167 24.62 10.71 6.90
C GLY A 167 24.15 9.26 6.86
N ARG A 168 22.83 9.08 6.99
CA ARG A 168 22.20 7.76 7.12
C ARG A 168 21.05 7.62 6.13
N PHE A 169 20.81 6.38 5.72
CA PHE A 169 19.67 6.02 4.87
C PHE A 169 18.78 5.01 5.58
N ARG A 170 17.46 5.14 5.36
CA ARG A 170 16.47 4.14 5.78
C ARG A 170 15.61 3.75 4.60
N LEU A 171 15.59 2.47 4.27
CA LEU A 171 14.65 1.91 3.30
C LEU A 171 13.52 1.21 4.07
N ILE A 172 12.29 1.57 3.76
CA ILE A 172 11.08 1.11 4.44
C ILE A 172 10.33 0.23 3.45
N PHE A 173 10.30 -1.07 3.72
CA PHE A 173 9.57 -2.05 2.92
C PHE A 173 8.26 -2.36 3.63
N GLN A 174 7.20 -1.71 3.16
CA GLN A 174 5.89 -1.67 3.78
C GLN A 174 5.01 -2.84 3.30
N PRO A 175 4.35 -3.58 4.20
CA PRO A 175 3.33 -4.54 3.81
C PRO A 175 1.99 -3.84 3.56
N ALA A 176 1.01 -4.56 3.03
CA ALA A 176 -0.41 -4.23 3.09
C ALA A 176 -0.77 -2.76 2.71
N GLU A 177 -0.15 -2.20 1.67
CA GLU A 177 -0.59 -0.91 1.12
C GLU A 177 -2.01 -1.06 0.58
N GLU A 178 -2.32 -2.18 -0.08
CA GLU A 178 -3.63 -2.41 -0.67
C GLU A 178 -4.69 -2.52 0.43
N GLY A 179 -5.68 -1.63 0.34
CA GLY A 179 -6.66 -1.40 1.40
C GLY A 179 -6.21 -0.43 2.49
N THR A 180 -5.06 0.23 2.33
CA THR A 180 -4.48 1.25 3.21
C THR A 180 -4.26 0.77 4.64
N ARG A 181 -3.47 -0.29 4.84
CA ARG A 181 -3.41 -1.03 6.12
C ARG A 181 -2.03 -1.01 6.78
N GLY A 182 -0.96 -0.92 6.00
CA GLY A 182 0.41 -1.11 6.49
C GLY A 182 1.07 0.13 7.07
N ALA A 183 0.76 1.31 6.52
CA ALA A 183 1.44 2.54 6.93
C ALA A 183 1.12 2.94 8.38
N ALA A 184 -0.13 2.82 8.83
CA ALA A 184 -0.55 3.20 10.19
C ALA A 184 0.23 2.47 11.29
N PRO A 185 0.36 1.13 11.29
CA PRO A 185 1.13 0.43 12.31
C PRO A 185 2.65 0.65 12.19
N MET A 186 3.18 0.91 10.99
CA MET A 186 4.59 1.29 10.83
C MET A 186 4.87 2.70 11.38
N ALA A 187 3.99 3.65 11.08
CA ALA A 187 4.03 5.00 11.64
C ALA A 187 3.97 4.93 13.18
N ALA A 188 3.05 4.16 13.74
CA ALA A 188 2.94 3.97 15.19
C ALA A 188 4.14 3.26 15.84
N ALA A 189 4.95 2.52 15.06
CA ALA A 189 6.23 1.96 15.51
C ALA A 189 7.39 2.97 15.46
N GLY A 190 7.17 4.17 14.91
CA GLY A 190 8.15 5.26 14.88
C GLY A 190 9.19 5.13 13.76
N VAL A 191 8.88 4.40 12.68
CA VAL A 191 9.87 4.13 11.61
C VAL A 191 10.29 5.35 10.79
N VAL A 192 9.61 6.49 10.98
CA VAL A 192 9.87 7.76 10.27
C VAL A 192 10.23 8.93 11.20
N ASP A 193 10.31 8.71 12.51
CA ASP A 193 10.34 9.79 13.53
C ASP A 193 11.66 10.58 13.57
N ASP A 194 12.75 9.97 13.10
CA ASP A 194 14.10 10.55 13.09
C ASP A 194 14.58 10.93 11.69
N LEU A 195 13.68 10.93 10.69
CA LEU A 195 14.01 11.29 9.32
C LEU A 195 14.14 12.81 9.17
N ASN A 196 15.10 13.25 8.35
CA ASN A 196 15.16 14.61 7.85
C ASN A 196 14.48 14.74 6.48
N TRP A 197 14.49 13.67 5.69
CA TRP A 197 13.86 13.60 4.38
C TRP A 197 13.08 12.29 4.23
N PHE A 198 11.90 12.33 3.63
CA PHE A 198 11.09 11.14 3.34
C PHE A 198 10.49 11.19 1.93
N PHE A 199 10.73 10.14 1.15
CA PHE A 199 10.23 10.03 -0.21
C PHE A 199 9.50 8.70 -0.43
N GLY A 200 8.25 8.78 -0.88
CA GLY A 200 7.54 7.66 -1.50
C GLY A 200 7.58 7.75 -3.02
N ALA A 201 7.43 6.63 -3.71
CA ALA A 201 7.35 6.61 -5.15
C ALA A 201 6.40 5.52 -5.65
N HIS A 202 5.79 5.72 -6.82
CA HIS A 202 4.92 4.74 -7.45
C HIS A 202 5.11 4.73 -8.98
N VAL A 203 5.06 3.54 -9.57
CA VAL A 203 5.18 3.35 -11.02
C VAL A 203 3.84 3.61 -11.73
N GLY A 204 3.87 4.30 -12.86
CA GLY A 204 2.71 4.53 -13.73
C GLY A 204 1.72 5.57 -13.20
N CYS A 205 0.48 5.13 -12.99
CA CYS A 205 -0.70 5.97 -12.74
C CYS A 205 -1.05 6.83 -13.97
N ASN A 206 -0.60 8.08 -13.99
CA ASN A 206 -0.79 9.00 -15.11
C ASN A 206 0.49 9.23 -15.90
N CYS A 207 1.64 8.71 -15.44
CA CYS A 207 2.93 8.89 -16.07
C CYS A 207 3.23 7.71 -17.01
N ARG A 208 3.48 8.02 -18.28
CA ARG A 208 3.98 7.06 -19.29
C ARG A 208 5.50 7.01 -19.26
N ILE A 209 6.10 6.01 -19.93
CA ILE A 209 7.58 5.94 -20.06
C ILE A 209 8.12 7.29 -20.53
N GLY A 210 9.14 7.80 -19.83
CA GLY A 210 9.74 9.11 -20.11
C GLY A 210 9.13 10.27 -19.34
N GLU A 211 8.08 10.03 -18.54
CA GLU A 211 7.40 11.04 -17.75
C GLU A 211 7.56 10.78 -16.24
N ALA A 212 7.50 11.85 -15.46
CA ALA A 212 7.41 11.80 -14.01
C ALA A 212 6.45 12.86 -13.49
N SER A 213 5.97 12.68 -12.26
CA SER A 213 5.15 13.68 -11.60
C SER A 213 5.47 13.75 -10.12
N VAL A 214 5.63 14.95 -9.59
CA VAL A 214 5.85 15.18 -8.15
C VAL A 214 4.53 15.55 -7.49
N VAL A 215 4.17 14.83 -6.43
CA VAL A 215 2.93 15.04 -5.70
C VAL A 215 3.11 16.15 -4.68
N LYS A 216 2.49 17.30 -4.94
CA LYS A 216 2.39 18.39 -3.98
C LYS A 216 1.16 18.23 -3.09
N LYS A 217 0.01 17.93 -3.71
CA LYS A 217 -1.27 17.64 -3.09
C LYS A 217 -2.00 16.62 -3.97
N GLY A 218 -2.30 15.43 -3.46
CA GLY A 218 -2.67 14.35 -4.41
C GLY A 218 -3.52 13.20 -3.91
N PHE A 219 -3.59 12.93 -2.61
CA PHE A 219 -4.35 11.77 -2.12
C PHE A 219 -5.53 12.20 -1.28
N LEU A 220 -6.65 11.48 -1.43
CA LEU A 220 -7.81 11.62 -0.56
C LEU A 220 -7.60 10.80 0.71
N ALA A 221 -8.01 11.37 1.84
CA ALA A 221 -8.20 10.59 3.05
C ALA A 221 -9.27 9.51 2.81
N THR A 222 -9.11 8.33 3.40
CA THR A 222 -10.04 7.21 3.25
C THR A 222 -10.15 6.41 4.53
N THR A 223 -11.30 5.78 4.74
CA THR A 223 -11.49 4.74 5.74
C THR A 223 -12.12 3.53 5.06
N LYS A 224 -11.49 2.37 5.19
CA LYS A 224 -12.07 1.08 4.81
C LYS A 224 -12.84 0.53 6.00
N ILE A 225 -14.01 -0.02 5.76
CA ILE A 225 -14.97 -0.35 6.82
C ILE A 225 -15.56 -1.72 6.54
N ASP A 226 -15.41 -2.62 7.51
CA ASP A 226 -16.14 -3.88 7.57
C ASP A 226 -17.32 -3.70 8.54
N ILE A 227 -18.51 -4.12 8.09
CA ILE A 227 -19.75 -4.01 8.85
C ILE A 227 -20.39 -5.39 8.93
N GLU A 228 -20.67 -5.84 10.15
CA GLU A 228 -21.37 -7.08 10.45
C GLU A 228 -22.72 -6.77 11.09
N PHE A 229 -23.78 -7.47 10.67
CA PHE A 229 -25.08 -7.48 11.33
C PHE A 229 -25.43 -8.90 11.77
N THR A 230 -25.95 -9.02 13.00
CA THR A 230 -26.39 -10.30 13.58
C THR A 230 -27.85 -10.21 14.04
N GLY A 231 -28.69 -11.03 13.43
CA GLY A 231 -30.13 -11.08 13.67
C GLY A 231 -30.58 -12.30 14.47
N VAL A 232 -31.88 -12.56 14.43
CA VAL A 232 -32.52 -13.66 15.18
C VAL A 232 -33.24 -14.60 14.21
N PRO A 233 -32.99 -15.91 14.27
CA PRO A 233 -33.52 -16.84 13.30
C PRO A 233 -35.01 -17.07 13.51
N SER A 234 -35.73 -17.25 12.41
CA SER A 234 -37.10 -17.76 12.40
C SER A 234 -37.41 -18.41 11.06
N HIS A 235 -38.48 -19.21 11.01
CA HIS A 235 -39.01 -19.68 9.75
C HIS A 235 -39.79 -18.53 9.09
N ALA A 236 -39.40 -18.15 7.87
CA ALA A 236 -39.92 -16.96 7.21
C ALA A 236 -41.46 -16.99 6.99
N GLY A 237 -42.03 -18.18 6.81
CA GLY A 237 -43.47 -18.40 6.66
C GLY A 237 -44.26 -18.63 7.95
N SER A 238 -43.86 -19.59 8.80
CA SER A 238 -44.65 -20.01 9.96
C SER A 238 -44.56 -19.05 11.14
N ASP A 239 -43.42 -18.39 11.34
CA ASP A 239 -43.16 -17.57 12.53
C ASP A 239 -42.38 -16.27 12.17
N PRO A 240 -42.83 -15.48 11.19
CA PRO A 240 -42.10 -14.29 10.74
C PRO A 240 -41.88 -13.26 11.86
N GLU A 241 -42.83 -13.12 12.79
CA GLU A 241 -42.79 -12.14 13.88
C GLU A 241 -41.67 -12.38 14.89
N LYS A 242 -41.14 -13.61 14.96
CA LYS A 242 -40.07 -14.02 15.88
C LYS A 242 -38.67 -13.68 15.36
N GLY A 243 -38.53 -13.41 14.06
CA GLY A 243 -37.23 -13.20 13.41
C GLY A 243 -36.76 -11.74 13.41
N ARG A 244 -35.46 -11.53 13.26
CA ARG A 244 -34.84 -10.22 13.01
C ARG A 244 -33.86 -10.37 11.85
N SER A 245 -34.14 -9.72 10.72
CA SER A 245 -33.38 -9.95 9.48
C SER A 245 -32.16 -9.04 9.39
N ALA A 246 -30.97 -9.62 9.51
CA ALA A 246 -29.71 -8.93 9.30
C ALA A 246 -29.55 -8.47 7.84
N LEU A 247 -30.05 -9.26 6.88
CA LEU A 247 -30.03 -8.91 5.46
C LEU A 247 -30.82 -7.63 5.18
N MET A 248 -32.01 -7.49 5.75
CA MET A 248 -32.82 -6.27 5.57
C MET A 248 -32.17 -5.04 6.22
N ALA A 249 -31.56 -5.21 7.40
CA ALA A 249 -30.79 -4.14 8.05
C ALA A 249 -29.60 -3.69 7.20
N ALA A 250 -28.82 -4.63 6.66
CA ALA A 250 -27.69 -4.32 5.79
C ALA A 250 -28.13 -3.66 4.47
N ALA A 251 -29.20 -4.15 3.84
CA ALA A 251 -29.74 -3.56 2.61
C ALA A 251 -30.21 -2.11 2.83
N ALA A 252 -30.92 -1.85 3.93
CA ALA A 252 -31.35 -0.51 4.30
C ALA A 252 -30.15 0.43 4.56
N ALA A 253 -29.14 -0.06 5.28
CA ALA A 253 -27.93 0.68 5.55
C ALA A 253 -27.20 1.06 4.24
N ALA A 254 -27.00 0.10 3.33
CA ALA A 254 -26.33 0.32 2.06
C ALA A 254 -27.02 1.40 1.20
N VAL A 255 -28.36 1.38 1.14
CA VAL A 255 -29.12 2.41 0.42
C VAL A 255 -28.98 3.77 1.09
N MET A 256 -29.10 3.84 2.42
CA MET A 256 -29.00 5.10 3.16
C MET A 256 -27.61 5.73 3.12
N MET A 257 -26.55 4.93 3.05
CA MET A 257 -25.16 5.43 2.91
C MET A 257 -24.99 6.29 1.65
N GLN A 258 -25.70 5.98 0.55
CA GLN A 258 -25.66 6.80 -0.66
C GLN A 258 -26.38 8.15 -0.48
N GLY A 259 -27.25 8.26 0.52
CA GLY A 259 -27.94 9.50 0.91
C GLY A 259 -27.14 10.40 1.85
N ILE A 260 -25.91 10.03 2.26
CA ILE A 260 -25.08 10.90 3.10
C ILE A 260 -24.84 12.23 2.37
N PRO A 261 -25.18 13.40 2.98
CA PRO A 261 -24.92 14.69 2.39
C PRO A 261 -23.43 14.87 2.08
N ARG A 262 -23.11 15.48 0.93
CA ARG A 262 -21.72 15.83 0.62
C ARG A 262 -21.28 16.99 1.53
N HIS A 263 -20.01 16.99 1.94
CA HIS A 263 -19.46 18.06 2.77
C HIS A 263 -19.31 19.38 1.97
N GLY A 264 -19.58 20.53 2.61
CA GLY A 264 -19.52 21.83 1.93
C GLY A 264 -18.12 22.35 1.66
N GLU A 265 -17.12 21.81 2.36
CA GLU A 265 -15.72 22.29 2.32
C GLU A 265 -14.81 21.43 1.43
N GLY A 266 -15.34 20.38 0.79
CA GLY A 266 -14.54 19.55 -0.11
C GLY A 266 -15.20 18.25 -0.55
N ASP A 267 -14.49 17.52 -1.39
CA ASP A 267 -14.99 16.31 -2.03
C ASP A 267 -15.17 15.17 -1.03
N THR A 268 -16.24 14.40 -1.23
CA THR A 268 -16.55 13.21 -0.43
C THR A 268 -17.01 12.07 -1.31
N ARG A 269 -16.61 10.84 -0.98
CA ARG A 269 -17.05 9.61 -1.67
C ARG A 269 -17.49 8.56 -0.65
N ILE A 270 -18.41 7.69 -1.07
CA ILE A 270 -18.86 6.51 -0.33
C ILE A 270 -19.11 5.41 -1.34
N ALA A 271 -18.58 4.22 -1.10
CA ALA A 271 -18.82 3.05 -1.92
C ALA A 271 -19.11 1.84 -1.04
N VAL A 272 -20.19 1.11 -1.35
CA VAL A 272 -20.44 -0.22 -0.81
C VAL A 272 -19.95 -1.22 -1.84
N GLY A 273 -18.77 -1.78 -1.62
CA GLY A 273 -18.10 -2.65 -2.59
C GLY A 273 -18.59 -4.10 -2.53
N ARG A 274 -19.04 -4.55 -1.35
CA ARG A 274 -19.51 -5.93 -1.15
C ARG A 274 -20.62 -5.99 -0.11
N LEU A 275 -21.64 -6.80 -0.38
CA LEU A 275 -22.68 -7.17 0.59
C LEU A 275 -22.99 -8.66 0.40
N VAL A 276 -22.80 -9.44 1.45
CA VAL A 276 -23.13 -10.88 1.49
C VAL A 276 -24.06 -11.13 2.67
N ALA A 277 -25.20 -11.77 2.43
CA ALA A 277 -26.17 -12.03 3.49
C ALA A 277 -27.07 -13.22 3.17
N GLY A 278 -27.44 -13.96 4.22
CA GLY A 278 -28.41 -15.05 4.16
C GLY A 278 -27.86 -16.42 3.78
N GLU A 279 -28.58 -17.45 4.24
CA GLU A 279 -28.16 -18.85 4.17
C GLU A 279 -29.16 -19.73 3.38
N GLY A 280 -30.43 -19.32 3.30
CA GLY A 280 -31.48 -20.10 2.62
C GLY A 280 -32.76 -19.32 2.36
N ARG A 281 -33.55 -19.76 1.37
CA ARG A 281 -34.74 -19.01 0.89
C ARG A 281 -35.88 -18.91 1.90
N ASN A 282 -36.06 -19.93 2.74
CA ASN A 282 -37.19 -20.06 3.68
C ASN A 282 -36.82 -19.78 5.14
N VAL A 283 -35.61 -19.27 5.38
CA VAL A 283 -35.08 -18.96 6.71
C VAL A 283 -34.84 -17.45 6.77
N THR A 284 -35.17 -16.83 7.90
CA THR A 284 -34.83 -15.43 8.15
C THR A 284 -33.30 -15.27 8.14
N PRO A 285 -32.71 -14.43 7.26
CA PRO A 285 -31.27 -14.23 7.20
C PRO A 285 -30.74 -13.58 8.48
N VAL A 286 -29.87 -14.29 9.20
CA VAL A 286 -29.37 -13.82 10.51
C VAL A 286 -27.97 -13.25 10.45
N HIS A 287 -27.22 -13.48 9.38
CA HIS A 287 -25.91 -12.86 9.18
C HIS A 287 -25.88 -12.04 7.90
N ALA A 288 -25.30 -10.84 8.01
CA ALA A 288 -24.95 -10.01 6.87
C ALA A 288 -23.58 -9.38 7.11
N PHE A 289 -22.74 -9.39 6.08
CA PHE A 289 -21.43 -8.79 6.05
C PHE A 289 -21.35 -7.79 4.89
N MET A 290 -20.80 -6.62 5.14
CA MET A 290 -20.66 -5.56 4.16
C MET A 290 -19.27 -4.94 4.24
N GLN A 291 -18.67 -4.69 3.08
CA GLN A 291 -17.41 -3.96 2.96
C GLN A 291 -17.67 -2.66 2.21
N CYS A 292 -17.32 -1.55 2.83
CA CYS A 292 -17.48 -0.22 2.25
C CYS A 292 -16.27 0.66 2.51
N GLU A 293 -16.17 1.77 1.77
CA GLU A 293 -15.15 2.77 1.98
C GLU A 293 -15.72 4.18 1.91
N THR A 294 -15.19 5.08 2.73
CA THR A 294 -15.39 6.51 2.62
C THR A 294 -14.12 7.16 2.07
N ARG A 295 -14.29 8.31 1.40
CA ARG A 295 -13.19 9.23 1.10
C ARG A 295 -13.58 10.67 1.37
N GLY A 296 -12.57 11.47 1.70
CA GLY A 296 -12.69 12.92 1.89
C GLY A 296 -11.44 13.63 1.36
N SER A 297 -11.58 14.88 0.91
CA SER A 297 -10.43 15.69 0.47
C SER A 297 -9.47 16.04 1.63
N THR A 298 -9.96 16.03 2.86
CA THR A 298 -9.14 16.09 4.08
C THR A 298 -9.54 14.96 5.04
N GLN A 299 -8.71 14.70 6.05
CA GLN A 299 -9.04 13.73 7.10
C GLN A 299 -10.35 14.08 7.82
N GLU A 300 -10.58 15.35 8.16
CA GLU A 300 -11.78 15.80 8.88
C GLU A 300 -13.05 15.55 8.05
N ILE A 301 -12.96 15.81 6.74
CA ILE A 301 -14.04 15.55 5.79
C ILE A 301 -14.32 14.05 5.65
N ASN A 302 -13.28 13.22 5.64
CA ASN A 302 -13.44 11.76 5.64
C ASN A 302 -14.03 11.24 6.97
N GLU A 303 -13.63 11.81 8.11
CA GLU A 303 -14.17 11.46 9.43
C GLU A 303 -15.67 11.79 9.53
N TYR A 304 -16.10 12.92 8.96
CA TYR A 304 -17.53 13.23 8.81
C TYR A 304 -18.29 12.13 8.07
N MET A 305 -17.70 11.61 6.98
CA MET A 305 -18.29 10.53 6.20
C MET A 305 -18.34 9.22 6.99
N PHE A 306 -17.24 8.85 7.65
CA PHE A 306 -17.15 7.65 8.48
C PHE A 306 -18.17 7.67 9.63
N GLU A 307 -18.26 8.78 10.37
CA GLU A 307 -19.24 8.94 11.45
C GLU A 307 -20.69 8.93 10.95
N SER A 308 -20.93 9.41 9.73
CA SER A 308 -22.24 9.30 9.10
C SER A 308 -22.59 7.85 8.77
N VAL A 309 -21.64 7.06 8.26
CA VAL A 309 -21.80 5.61 8.04
C VAL A 309 -22.11 4.92 9.36
N ARG A 310 -21.34 5.19 10.42
CA ARG A 310 -21.55 4.60 11.75
C ARG A 310 -22.97 4.85 12.28
N ARG A 311 -23.44 6.11 12.23
CA ARG A 311 -24.81 6.47 12.64
C ARG A 311 -25.88 5.74 11.83
N ILE A 312 -25.69 5.61 10.52
CA ILE A 312 -26.63 4.89 9.64
C ILE A 312 -26.70 3.41 10.02
N VAL A 313 -25.55 2.76 10.22
CA VAL A 313 -25.46 1.35 10.61
C VAL A 313 -26.16 1.11 11.94
N GLU A 314 -25.83 1.92 12.96
CA GLU A 314 -26.43 1.82 14.29
C GLU A 314 -27.94 2.08 14.25
N GLY A 315 -28.39 3.07 13.48
CA GLY A 315 -29.81 3.37 13.30
C GLY A 315 -30.57 2.26 12.58
N CYS A 316 -29.97 1.63 11.57
CA CYS A 316 -30.53 0.44 10.90
C CYS A 316 -30.64 -0.72 11.87
N ALA A 317 -29.55 -1.00 12.60
CA ALA A 317 -29.51 -2.09 13.55
C ALA A 317 -30.64 -1.96 14.59
N ALA A 318 -30.79 -0.76 15.17
CA ALA A 318 -31.87 -0.45 16.10
C ALA A 318 -33.25 -0.60 15.47
N SER A 319 -33.46 -0.09 14.25
CA SER A 319 -34.76 -0.13 13.56
C SER A 319 -35.22 -1.56 13.23
N TYR A 320 -34.28 -2.44 12.89
CA TYR A 320 -34.54 -3.84 12.58
C TYR A 320 -34.42 -4.78 13.78
N GLY A 321 -34.03 -4.26 14.95
CA GLY A 321 -33.80 -5.04 16.17
C GLY A 321 -32.72 -6.10 16.03
N VAL A 322 -31.61 -5.76 15.35
CA VAL A 322 -30.42 -6.61 15.16
C VAL A 322 -29.22 -5.99 15.86
N GLU A 323 -28.19 -6.80 16.10
CA GLU A 323 -26.88 -6.32 16.55
C GLU A 323 -26.05 -5.88 15.34
N CYS A 324 -25.12 -4.94 15.54
CA CYS A 324 -24.15 -4.55 14.52
C CYS A 324 -22.76 -4.34 15.10
N ARG A 325 -21.74 -4.55 14.27
CA ARG A 325 -20.34 -4.20 14.54
C ARG A 325 -19.78 -3.44 13.34
N VAL A 326 -19.13 -2.32 13.61
CA VAL A 326 -18.41 -1.51 12.61
C VAL A 326 -16.93 -1.56 12.96
N THR A 327 -16.10 -2.03 12.02
CA THR A 327 -14.66 -2.19 12.22
C THR A 327 -13.91 -1.42 11.14
N LYS A 328 -12.96 -0.55 11.54
CA LYS A 328 -12.02 0.04 10.58
C LYS A 328 -11.09 -1.07 10.07
N ALA A 329 -11.09 -1.25 8.75
CA ALA A 329 -10.30 -2.26 8.06
C ALA A 329 -9.04 -1.69 7.40
N GLY A 330 -8.90 -0.36 7.36
CA GLY A 330 -7.75 0.36 6.83
C GLY A 330 -8.04 1.86 6.77
N GLU A 331 -7.01 2.69 6.67
CA GLU A 331 -7.13 4.13 6.52
C GLU A 331 -5.91 4.76 5.85
N ALA A 332 -6.15 5.89 5.18
CA ALA A 332 -5.12 6.82 4.73
C ALA A 332 -5.57 8.25 5.00
N THR A 333 -4.65 9.20 4.95
CA THR A 333 -4.94 10.62 5.14
C THR A 333 -4.78 11.41 3.83
N ASN A 334 -5.16 12.68 3.85
CA ASN A 334 -4.85 13.56 2.73
C ASN A 334 -3.34 13.84 2.67
N PHE A 335 -2.83 13.99 1.45
CA PHE A 335 -1.39 14.20 1.24
C PHE A 335 -1.06 15.68 1.00
N GLU A 336 -0.18 16.22 1.84
CA GLU A 336 0.40 17.55 1.69
C GLU A 336 1.91 17.42 1.79
N ALA A 337 2.61 17.64 0.68
CA ALA A 337 4.06 17.63 0.65
C ALA A 337 4.65 18.94 1.17
N THR A 338 5.92 18.89 1.57
CA THR A 338 6.66 20.11 1.88
C THR A 338 7.29 20.71 0.63
N PRO A 339 7.39 22.05 0.52
CA PRO A 339 7.98 22.70 -0.65
C PRO A 339 9.41 22.26 -0.97
N ALA A 340 10.27 22.10 0.06
CA ALA A 340 11.68 21.76 -0.18
C ALA A 340 11.84 20.33 -0.73
N ALA A 341 11.04 19.38 -0.25
CA ALA A 341 11.02 18.03 -0.81
C ALA A 341 10.50 18.01 -2.25
N CYS A 342 9.46 18.80 -2.55
CA CYS A 342 8.94 18.93 -3.90
C CYS A 342 9.99 19.48 -4.87
N ASP A 343 10.64 20.58 -4.53
CA ASP A 343 11.65 21.22 -5.36
C ASP A 343 12.83 20.27 -5.62
N LEU A 344 13.30 19.58 -4.57
CA LEU A 344 14.38 18.60 -4.67
C LEU A 344 14.00 17.44 -5.61
N ALA A 345 12.79 16.89 -5.46
CA ALA A 345 12.29 15.80 -6.29
C ALA A 345 12.09 16.23 -7.75
N VAL A 346 11.59 17.45 -8.00
CA VAL A 346 11.45 18.00 -9.36
C VAL A 346 12.82 18.08 -10.05
N GLU A 347 13.83 18.59 -9.36
CA GLU A 347 15.18 18.68 -9.91
C GLU A 347 15.79 17.29 -10.17
N ALA A 348 15.56 16.32 -9.29
CA ALA A 348 16.02 14.93 -9.51
C ALA A 348 15.31 14.28 -10.71
N CYS A 349 14.00 14.49 -10.87
CA CYS A 349 13.25 14.02 -12.03
C CYS A 349 13.71 14.68 -13.34
N ALA A 350 13.99 15.99 -13.32
CA ALA A 350 14.37 16.76 -14.50
C ALA A 350 15.75 16.34 -15.06
N GLU A 351 16.66 15.82 -14.21
CA GLU A 351 17.93 15.22 -14.65
C GLU A 351 17.75 13.91 -15.44
N VAL A 352 16.59 13.25 -15.31
CA VAL A 352 16.30 11.95 -15.93
C VAL A 352 15.35 12.06 -17.11
N PHE A 353 14.26 12.83 -16.99
CA PHE A 353 13.10 12.78 -17.89
C PHE A 353 12.96 13.98 -18.83
N GLU A 354 13.89 14.93 -18.80
CA GLU A 354 13.73 16.29 -19.33
C GLU A 354 12.66 17.08 -18.56
N ARG A 355 12.90 18.37 -18.32
CA ARG A 355 12.06 19.17 -17.42
C ARG A 355 10.61 19.28 -17.89
N ASP A 356 10.38 19.32 -19.20
CA ASP A 356 9.04 19.46 -19.79
C ASP A 356 8.18 18.20 -19.62
N HIS A 357 8.76 17.07 -19.22
CA HIS A 357 8.04 15.82 -18.90
C HIS A 357 7.91 15.56 -17.39
N VAL A 358 8.25 16.56 -16.55
CA VAL A 358 8.07 16.50 -15.10
C VAL A 358 6.87 17.35 -14.71
N ALA A 359 5.76 16.69 -14.41
CA ALA A 359 4.53 17.34 -13.96
C ALA A 359 4.52 17.56 -12.43
N SER A 360 3.55 18.35 -11.97
CA SER A 360 3.18 18.43 -10.55
C SER A 360 1.73 18.00 -10.39
N LEU A 361 1.48 17.06 -9.46
CA LEU A 361 0.13 16.71 -9.06
C LEU A 361 -0.30 17.59 -7.88
N GLU A 362 -1.33 18.41 -8.12
CA GLU A 362 -1.92 19.32 -7.13
C GLU A 362 -3.40 19.02 -6.85
N THR A 363 -3.96 18.00 -7.50
CA THR A 363 -5.35 17.58 -7.34
C THR A 363 -5.43 16.21 -6.72
N ALA A 364 -6.37 16.04 -5.78
CA ALA A 364 -6.53 14.79 -5.07
C ALA A 364 -7.27 13.73 -5.93
N GLY A 365 -6.59 12.63 -6.23
CA GLY A 365 -7.10 11.46 -6.93
C GLY A 365 -6.62 10.18 -6.23
N GLY A 366 -7.48 9.16 -6.13
CA GLY A 366 -7.13 7.94 -5.39
C GLY A 366 -6.87 8.17 -3.89
N SER A 367 -6.23 7.19 -3.25
CA SER A 367 -5.79 7.19 -1.86
C SER A 367 -4.56 6.28 -1.77
N GLU A 368 -3.62 6.60 -0.89
CA GLU A 368 -2.35 5.90 -0.72
C GLU A 368 -1.94 6.07 0.75
N ASP A 369 -1.61 4.99 1.45
CA ASP A 369 -1.35 5.02 2.89
C ASP A 369 0.04 5.55 3.26
N CYS A 370 0.96 5.68 2.30
CA CYS A 370 2.20 6.44 2.43
C CYS A 370 1.94 7.89 2.91
N SER A 371 0.74 8.44 2.67
CA SER A 371 0.28 9.70 3.26
C SER A 371 0.37 9.75 4.78
N ILE A 372 0.14 8.64 5.48
CA ILE A 372 0.26 8.56 6.94
C ILE A 372 1.73 8.66 7.36
N LEU A 373 2.62 7.94 6.66
CA LEU A 373 4.06 7.98 6.93
C LEU A 373 4.62 9.39 6.65
N ALA A 374 4.26 9.98 5.51
CA ALA A 374 4.70 11.33 5.14
C ALA A 374 4.23 12.37 6.15
N ARG A 375 2.95 12.36 6.52
CA ARG A 375 2.42 13.28 7.54
C ARG A 375 3.18 13.14 8.86
N ARG A 376 3.38 11.91 9.34
CA ARG A 376 4.10 11.68 10.59
C ARG A 376 5.55 12.18 10.51
N ALA A 377 6.24 11.92 9.40
CA ALA A 377 7.59 12.43 9.18
C ALA A 377 7.61 13.97 9.24
N ILE A 378 6.66 14.64 8.58
CA ILE A 378 6.53 16.10 8.58
C ILE A 378 6.22 16.65 9.99
N GLU A 379 5.32 16.01 10.74
CA GLU A 379 5.03 16.36 12.13
C GLU A 379 6.27 16.26 13.04
N HIS A 380 7.22 15.40 12.67
CA HIS A 380 8.52 15.22 13.31
C HIS A 380 9.65 16.06 12.69
N GLY A 381 9.33 16.95 11.75
CA GLY A 381 10.27 17.91 11.17
C GLY A 381 11.01 17.45 9.90
N ALA A 382 10.58 16.34 9.28
CA ALA A 382 11.11 15.92 8.00
C ALA A 382 10.51 16.73 6.84
N GLU A 383 11.28 16.86 5.76
CA GLU A 383 10.80 17.29 4.46
C GLU A 383 10.30 16.06 3.69
N ALA A 384 9.08 16.09 3.14
CA ALA A 384 8.50 14.91 2.51
C ALA A 384 7.71 15.21 1.24
N THR A 385 7.81 14.30 0.27
CA THR A 385 6.97 14.28 -0.94
C THR A 385 6.81 12.85 -1.47
N PHE A 386 5.99 12.70 -2.50
CA PHE A 386 5.74 11.45 -3.21
C PHE A 386 5.92 11.71 -4.70
N LEU A 387 6.37 10.71 -5.46
CA LEU A 387 6.61 10.87 -6.90
C LEU A 387 6.07 9.70 -7.71
N PHE A 388 5.61 10.01 -8.91
CA PHE A 388 5.27 9.03 -9.94
C PHE A 388 6.38 8.98 -10.99
N TYR A 389 6.68 7.78 -11.48
CA TYR A 389 7.59 7.58 -12.60
C TYR A 389 6.96 6.65 -13.63
N GLY A 390 7.30 6.88 -14.90
CA GLY A 390 6.59 6.33 -16.03
C GLY A 390 6.60 4.83 -16.24
N CYS A 391 5.44 4.25 -16.55
CA CYS A 391 5.31 2.99 -17.31
C CYS A 391 4.10 3.07 -18.25
N ASN A 392 4.09 2.25 -19.30
CA ASN A 392 2.90 2.11 -20.14
C ASN A 392 2.05 0.95 -19.62
N HIS A 393 0.81 1.22 -19.24
CA HIS A 393 -0.12 0.22 -18.69
C HIS A 393 -1.56 0.49 -19.14
N HIS A 394 -2.45 -0.52 -19.03
CA HIS A 394 -3.87 -0.41 -19.38
C HIS A 394 -4.75 0.09 -18.23
N GLY A 395 -4.15 0.26 -17.06
CA GLY A 395 -4.80 0.71 -15.82
C GLY A 395 -4.35 -0.18 -14.68
N HIS A 396 -4.16 0.40 -13.50
CA HIS A 396 -3.90 -0.36 -12.28
C HIS A 396 -5.10 -1.25 -11.94
N HIS A 397 -4.83 -2.37 -11.27
CA HIS A 397 -5.81 -3.34 -10.77
C HIS A 397 -6.58 -4.06 -11.88
N ARG A 398 -5.93 -4.26 -13.03
CA ARG A 398 -6.47 -5.01 -14.15
C ARG A 398 -5.63 -6.26 -14.42
N ALA A 399 -6.26 -7.29 -14.95
CA ALA A 399 -5.61 -8.54 -15.34
C ALA A 399 -4.50 -8.35 -16.40
N ASP A 400 -4.59 -7.27 -17.18
CA ASP A 400 -3.65 -6.89 -18.24
C ASP A 400 -2.70 -5.74 -17.83
N PHE A 401 -2.46 -5.56 -16.52
CA PHE A 401 -1.48 -4.58 -16.03
C PHE A 401 -0.06 -5.07 -16.26
N GLU A 402 0.75 -4.30 -16.98
CA GLU A 402 2.16 -4.61 -17.20
C GLU A 402 3.07 -3.38 -17.02
N ILE A 403 4.35 -3.65 -16.78
CA ILE A 403 5.40 -2.65 -16.66
C ILE A 403 6.57 -3.09 -17.54
N GLN A 404 7.09 -2.16 -18.33
CA GLN A 404 8.29 -2.35 -19.13
C GLN A 404 9.53 -2.22 -18.22
N ASP A 405 9.83 -3.27 -17.44
CA ASP A 405 10.79 -3.21 -16.32
C ASP A 405 12.19 -2.71 -16.69
N THR A 406 12.70 -3.17 -17.83
CA THR A 406 14.02 -2.78 -18.35
C THR A 406 14.13 -1.30 -18.71
N GLN A 407 13.02 -0.56 -18.74
CA GLN A 407 12.97 0.89 -18.99
C GLN A 407 12.54 1.68 -17.75
N SER A 408 11.48 1.24 -17.06
CA SER A 408 10.89 1.96 -15.94
C SER A 408 11.75 1.91 -14.67
N LEU A 409 12.24 0.74 -14.26
CA LEU A 409 13.00 0.61 -13.00
C LEU A 409 14.36 1.34 -13.04
N PRO A 410 15.14 1.31 -14.14
CA PRO A 410 16.40 2.04 -14.20
C PRO A 410 16.21 3.56 -14.14
N ALA A 411 15.09 4.06 -14.70
CA ALA A 411 14.73 5.46 -14.61
C ALA A 411 14.31 5.84 -13.17
N ALA A 412 13.54 4.98 -12.49
CA ALA A 412 13.21 5.14 -11.08
C ALA A 412 14.48 5.18 -10.21
N LEU A 413 15.39 4.23 -10.37
CA LEU A 413 16.67 4.20 -9.67
C LEU A 413 17.49 5.47 -9.93
N ALA A 414 17.50 5.97 -11.17
CA ALA A 414 18.21 7.19 -11.52
C ALA A 414 17.66 8.41 -10.76
N VAL A 415 16.33 8.54 -10.64
CA VAL A 415 15.70 9.60 -9.84
C VAL A 415 16.05 9.45 -8.36
N LEU A 416 15.85 8.26 -7.79
CA LEU A 416 16.05 8.04 -6.36
C LEU A 416 17.52 8.19 -5.95
N SER A 417 18.47 7.75 -6.79
CA SER A 417 19.90 8.01 -6.57
C SER A 417 20.26 9.49 -6.74
N GLY A 418 19.61 10.22 -7.64
CA GLY A 418 19.70 11.68 -7.74
C GLY A 418 19.25 12.39 -6.46
N ILE A 419 18.17 11.91 -5.84
CA ILE A 419 17.71 12.38 -4.52
C ILE A 419 18.76 12.06 -3.44
N CYS A 420 19.33 10.85 -3.43
CA CYS A 420 20.41 10.49 -2.50
C CYS A 420 21.61 11.43 -2.61
N ARG A 421 22.05 11.76 -3.84
CA ARG A 421 23.16 12.71 -4.06
C ARG A 421 22.83 14.12 -3.55
N ARG A 422 21.59 14.56 -3.67
CA ARG A 422 21.16 15.91 -3.22
C ARG A 422 21.02 16.03 -1.71
N THR A 423 20.48 14.99 -1.08
CA THR A 423 20.26 14.97 0.38
C THR A 423 21.52 14.59 1.15
N ASN A 424 22.28 13.63 0.64
CA ASN A 424 23.37 12.97 1.34
C ASN A 424 24.70 13.01 0.56
N GLY A 425 24.85 13.76 -0.53
CA GLY A 425 26.14 13.90 -1.23
C GLY A 425 27.16 14.69 -0.41
N LEU A 426 28.45 14.37 -0.57
CA LEU A 426 29.55 15.05 0.12
C LEU A 426 29.65 16.55 -0.21
#